data_AF-A0A2I2KLL5-F1
#
_entry.id   AF-A0A2I2KLL5-F1
#
_cell.length_a   1.000
_cell.length_b   1.000
_cell.length_c   1.000
_cell.angle_alpha   90.00
_cell.angle_beta   90.00
_cell.angle_gamma   90.00
#
_symmetry.space_group_name_H-M   'P 1'
#
loop_
_entity.id
_entity.type
_entity.pdbx_description
1 polymer ?
#
loop_
_entity_poly.entity_id
_entity_poly.type
_entity_poly.pdbx_seq_one_letter_code
_entity_poly.pdbx_strand_id
1 'polypeptide(L)'
;MSGGHIIVGDSRTVRLPAGWAVTTGGPRSDGEVVRQCGGYFTGPQYTQILRRFTPGSPPTHASVEHGGASLPWATVCYAPRAGDTMLGLAVRSWRQPDDEIHEGDGRPVMTTGFLCVPFASLRAAPVSYTGLYDAALRLDPDSHPDDAEPIEIDVAAFRPDDVQIALAELGVDVRTAAATAAALLAHPVRVYGAPAGEPWERTANQLRYLEAIASLLPYGQRARLVASTWCGQDGSNRVRLAFGSTAGVGATDGMAVPWGRRDRILRTLRGDARTYYHLLVGLIEERHWTLTDVATCLADLRDPRPVTDAGYAVDALARLIRLGP
;
A
#
# COMPACT_ATOMS: atom_id res chain seq x y z
N MET A 1 7.60 -25.69 -29.29
CA MET A 1 7.61 -25.09 -27.94
C MET A 1 6.91 -23.76 -28.08
N SER A 2 5.61 -23.72 -27.81
CA SER A 2 4.76 -22.54 -27.99
C SER A 2 5.05 -21.53 -26.89
N GLY A 3 5.45 -20.32 -27.29
CA GLY A 3 5.39 -19.14 -26.44
C GLY A 3 3.92 -18.79 -26.18
N GLY A 4 3.51 -18.88 -24.92
CA GLY A 4 2.25 -18.36 -24.46
C GLY A 4 2.33 -16.84 -24.44
N HIS A 5 1.70 -16.20 -25.44
CA HIS A 5 1.31 -14.80 -25.34
C HIS A 5 0.36 -14.65 -24.16
N ILE A 6 0.83 -14.02 -23.09
CA ILE A 6 -0.05 -13.45 -22.08
C ILE A 6 -0.86 -12.38 -22.81
N ILE A 7 -2.16 -12.58 -22.93
CA ILE A 7 -3.09 -11.55 -23.40
C ILE A 7 -3.03 -10.44 -22.36
N VAL A 8 -2.29 -9.38 -22.66
CA VAL A 8 -2.35 -8.12 -21.94
C VAL A 8 -3.75 -7.59 -22.17
N GLY A 9 -4.64 -7.82 -21.20
CA GLY A 9 -5.92 -7.13 -21.15
C GLY A 9 -5.65 -5.63 -21.16
N ASP A 10 -6.28 -4.93 -22.12
CA ASP A 10 -6.13 -3.49 -22.37
C ASP A 10 -6.00 -2.72 -21.05
N SER A 11 -4.78 -2.29 -20.74
CA SER A 11 -4.45 -1.66 -19.47
C SER A 11 -4.88 -0.21 -19.57
N ARG A 12 -6.14 0.06 -19.23
CA ARG A 12 -6.65 1.44 -19.24
C ARG A 12 -5.78 2.29 -18.30
N THR A 13 -5.03 3.23 -18.87
CA THR A 13 -4.26 4.20 -18.12
C THR A 13 -5.11 5.41 -17.78
N VAL A 14 -4.84 5.99 -16.61
CA VAL A 14 -5.45 7.23 -16.11
C VAL A 14 -4.32 8.23 -15.94
N ARG A 15 -4.54 9.44 -16.44
CA ARG A 15 -3.63 10.56 -16.26
C ARG A 15 -4.00 11.34 -15.01
N LEU A 16 -3.03 11.57 -14.12
CA LEU A 16 -3.25 12.19 -12.81
C LEU A 16 -2.19 13.28 -12.54
N PRO A 17 -2.60 14.41 -11.93
CA PRO A 17 -1.64 15.39 -11.44
C PRO A 17 -0.99 14.85 -10.17
N ALA A 18 0.34 14.88 -10.11
CA ALA A 18 1.12 14.33 -9.03
C ALA A 18 2.22 15.28 -8.58
N GLY A 19 2.44 15.30 -7.26
CA GLY A 19 3.65 15.87 -6.70
C GLY A 19 4.65 14.80 -6.35
N TRP A 20 5.92 15.19 -6.28
CA TRP A 20 7.00 14.28 -5.97
C TRP A 20 8.06 14.93 -5.08
N ALA A 21 8.79 14.10 -4.35
CA ALA A 21 9.97 14.52 -3.60
C ALA A 21 10.96 13.35 -3.50
N VAL A 22 12.24 13.67 -3.37
CA VAL A 22 13.31 12.69 -3.16
C VAL A 22 14.08 13.09 -1.91
N THR A 23 14.27 12.13 -1.01
CA THR A 23 15.20 12.28 0.11
C THR A 23 16.36 11.31 -0.02
N THR A 24 17.55 11.73 0.37
CA THR A 24 18.72 10.85 0.55
C THR A 24 19.10 10.79 2.02
N GLY A 25 19.59 9.64 2.47
CA GLY A 25 20.07 9.46 3.82
C GLY A 25 20.69 8.08 4.05
N GLY A 26 21.24 7.88 5.24
CA GLY A 26 21.70 6.56 5.69
C GLY A 26 20.54 5.77 6.32
N PRO A 27 20.72 4.45 6.54
CA PRO A 27 19.69 3.58 7.12
C PRO A 27 19.21 4.00 8.53
N ARG A 28 19.99 4.84 9.24
CA ARG A 28 19.71 5.35 10.59
C ARG A 28 19.58 6.87 10.68
N SER A 29 19.71 7.60 9.58
CA SER A 29 19.54 9.05 9.58
C SER A 29 18.22 9.41 8.91
N ASP A 30 17.57 10.43 9.45
CA ASP A 30 16.46 11.07 8.75
C ASP A 30 17.04 11.74 7.50
N GLY A 31 16.63 11.27 6.34
CA GLY A 31 17.04 11.88 5.07
C GLY A 31 16.54 13.32 4.96
N GLU A 32 17.29 14.11 4.21
CA GLU A 32 16.90 15.47 3.82
C GLU A 32 16.29 15.43 2.41
N VAL A 33 15.27 16.25 2.17
CA VAL A 33 14.71 16.41 0.82
C VAL A 33 15.75 17.10 -0.04
N VAL A 34 16.22 16.39 -1.07
CA VAL A 34 17.24 16.90 -1.99
C VAL A 34 16.63 17.48 -3.26
N ARG A 35 15.46 16.98 -3.66
CA ARG A 35 14.72 17.43 -4.85
C ARG A 35 13.22 17.29 -4.63
N GLN A 36 12.43 18.16 -5.23
CA GLN A 36 10.97 18.15 -5.08
C GLN A 36 10.27 18.90 -6.20
N CYS A 37 9.00 18.54 -6.44
CA CYS A 37 8.09 19.48 -7.07
C CYS A 37 7.59 20.53 -6.06
N GLY A 38 7.18 21.68 -6.58
CA GLY A 38 6.36 22.66 -5.90
C GLY A 38 4.86 22.33 -5.99
N GLY A 39 4.02 23.28 -5.57
CA GLY A 39 2.56 23.24 -5.76
C GLY A 39 1.74 22.47 -4.72
N TYR A 40 2.22 21.31 -4.23
CA TYR A 40 1.50 20.55 -3.20
C TYR A 40 2.05 20.72 -1.78
N PHE A 41 3.35 20.59 -1.60
CA PHE A 41 3.99 20.74 -0.30
C PHE A 41 5.33 21.46 -0.47
N THR A 42 5.81 22.06 0.61
CA THR A 42 7.17 22.60 0.73
C THR A 42 8.14 21.50 1.16
N GLY A 43 9.45 21.70 0.99
CA GLY A 43 10.48 20.75 1.46
C GLY A 43 10.35 20.33 2.92
N PRO A 44 10.16 21.25 3.87
CA PRO A 44 9.90 20.89 5.26
C PRO A 44 8.65 20.02 5.45
N GLN A 45 7.59 20.27 4.67
CA GLN A 45 6.37 19.46 4.71
C GLN A 45 6.59 18.07 4.12
N TYR A 46 7.32 17.92 3.01
CA TYR A 46 7.69 16.62 2.45
C TYR A 46 8.54 15.82 3.45
N THR A 47 9.56 16.44 4.05
CA THR A 47 10.37 15.82 5.12
C THR A 47 9.47 15.35 6.27
N GLN A 48 8.54 16.19 6.72
CA GLN A 48 7.61 15.83 7.80
C GLN A 48 6.73 14.64 7.41
N ILE A 49 6.18 14.61 6.18
CA ILE A 49 5.36 13.51 5.67
C ILE A 49 6.15 12.21 5.65
N LEU A 50 7.36 12.23 5.08
CA LEU A 50 8.20 11.04 4.96
C LEU A 50 8.63 10.49 6.31
N ARG A 51 9.05 11.35 7.26
CA ARG A 51 9.36 10.94 8.63
C ARG A 51 8.16 10.34 9.35
N ARG A 52 6.95 10.89 9.11
CA ARG A 52 5.71 10.48 9.78
C ARG A 52 5.33 9.02 9.51
N PHE A 53 5.63 8.53 8.31
CA PHE A 53 5.23 7.20 7.84
C PHE A 53 6.42 6.27 7.59
N THR A 54 7.60 6.61 8.13
CA THR A 54 8.78 5.74 8.06
C THR A 54 8.44 4.33 8.57
N PRO A 55 8.61 3.29 7.73
CA PRO A 55 8.32 1.91 8.11
C PRO A 55 9.38 1.28 9.03
N GLY A 56 10.42 2.03 9.39
CA GLY A 56 11.54 1.58 10.23
C GLY A 56 12.88 1.76 9.51
N SER A 57 13.97 1.34 10.17
CA SER A 57 15.31 1.31 9.58
C SER A 57 15.56 0.01 8.82
N PRO A 58 15.94 0.05 7.53
CA PRO A 58 16.34 -1.15 6.82
C PRO A 58 17.65 -1.70 7.39
N PRO A 59 17.83 -3.02 7.38
CA PRO A 59 19.13 -3.65 7.62
C PRO A 59 20.18 -3.13 6.63
N THR A 60 21.45 -3.10 7.05
CA THR A 60 22.57 -2.65 6.21
C THR A 60 22.74 -3.52 4.96
N HIS A 61 23.13 -2.90 3.83
CA HIS A 61 23.28 -3.55 2.52
C HIS A 61 24.06 -4.88 2.55
N ALA A 62 25.14 -4.94 3.34
CA ALA A 62 26.00 -6.13 3.46
C ALA A 62 25.37 -7.33 4.18
N SER A 63 24.17 -7.19 4.77
CA SER A 63 23.56 -8.22 5.63
C SER A 63 22.35 -8.92 5.02
N VAL A 64 21.98 -8.62 3.77
CA VAL A 64 20.68 -9.07 3.22
C VAL A 64 20.75 -9.47 1.76
N GLU A 65 21.53 -10.50 1.50
CA GLU A 65 21.23 -11.37 0.37
C GLU A 65 19.97 -12.20 0.76
N HIS A 66 18.81 -11.84 0.18
CA HIS A 66 17.57 -12.64 0.12
C HIS A 66 16.63 -12.69 1.35
N GLY A 67 16.82 -11.86 2.37
CA GLY A 67 15.88 -11.75 3.51
C GLY A 67 14.63 -10.91 3.19
N GLY A 68 13.47 -11.24 3.78
CA GLY A 68 12.21 -10.48 3.59
C GLY A 68 12.30 -8.99 3.97
N ALA A 69 13.27 -8.62 4.80
CA ALA A 69 13.57 -7.24 5.20
C ALA A 69 14.45 -6.46 4.22
N SER A 70 14.91 -7.06 3.11
CA SER A 70 15.70 -6.33 2.10
C SER A 70 14.88 -5.22 1.45
N LEU A 71 15.57 -4.15 1.06
CA LEU A 71 15.01 -3.13 0.19
C LEU A 71 14.79 -3.70 -1.23
N PRO A 72 13.81 -3.17 -1.99
CA PRO A 72 13.03 -1.97 -1.68
C PRO A 72 11.91 -2.19 -0.67
N TRP A 73 11.45 -1.10 -0.05
CA TRP A 73 10.18 -1.04 0.65
C TRP A 73 9.29 0.01 0.01
N ALA A 74 8.01 -0.30 -0.18
CA ALA A 74 7.00 0.63 -0.67
C ALA A 74 5.94 0.85 0.41
N THR A 75 5.63 2.12 0.70
CA THR A 75 4.65 2.52 1.72
C THR A 75 3.59 3.43 1.10
N VAL A 76 2.37 2.93 1.01
CA VAL A 76 1.18 3.74 0.74
C VAL A 76 0.82 4.49 2.01
N CYS A 77 0.66 5.81 1.91
CA CYS A 77 0.35 6.68 3.03
C CYS A 77 -0.55 7.84 2.59
N TYR A 78 -0.82 8.78 3.49
CA TYR A 78 -1.62 9.96 3.16
C TYR A 78 -1.00 11.23 3.76
N ALA A 79 -1.20 12.35 3.09
CA ALA A 79 -0.78 13.66 3.58
C ALA A 79 -1.99 14.60 3.63
N PRO A 80 -2.40 15.07 4.83
CA PRO A 80 -3.47 16.06 4.93
C PRO A 80 -3.10 17.35 4.20
N ARG A 81 -4.05 17.92 3.47
CA ARG A 81 -3.95 19.24 2.84
C ARG A 81 -5.22 20.03 3.16
N ALA A 82 -5.17 21.36 3.25
CA ALA A 82 -6.34 22.15 3.64
C ALA A 82 -7.56 21.81 2.75
N GLY A 83 -8.62 21.25 3.36
CA GLY A 83 -9.84 20.85 2.66
C GLY A 83 -9.80 19.51 1.91
N ASP A 84 -8.67 18.80 1.86
CA ASP A 84 -8.54 17.52 1.15
C ASP A 84 -7.46 16.59 1.78
N THR A 85 -7.19 15.45 1.18
CA THR A 85 -6.05 14.58 1.51
C THR A 85 -5.36 14.15 0.24
N MET A 86 -4.04 13.98 0.31
CA MET A 86 -3.26 13.36 -0.75
C MET A 86 -3.08 11.89 -0.41
N LEU A 87 -3.16 11.01 -1.41
CA LEU A 87 -2.61 9.66 -1.30
C LEU A 87 -1.15 9.73 -1.73
N GLY A 88 -0.25 9.18 -0.91
CA GLY A 88 1.18 9.14 -1.17
C GLY A 88 1.69 7.71 -1.30
N LEU A 89 2.75 7.53 -2.08
CA LEU A 89 3.54 6.32 -2.16
C LEU A 89 5.01 6.69 -1.96
N ALA A 90 5.62 6.18 -0.89
CA ALA A 90 7.05 6.30 -0.64
C ALA A 90 7.75 4.99 -1.04
N VAL A 91 8.75 5.06 -1.91
CA VAL A 91 9.58 3.93 -2.31
C VAL A 91 11.00 4.17 -1.82
N ARG A 92 11.46 3.27 -0.95
CA ARG A 92 12.79 3.30 -0.37
C ARG A 92 13.65 2.22 -1.01
N SER A 93 14.81 2.59 -1.53
CA SER A 93 15.74 1.68 -2.20
C SER A 93 17.19 2.05 -1.89
N TRP A 94 18.09 1.09 -2.15
CA TRP A 94 19.52 1.38 -2.20
C TRP A 94 19.85 1.99 -3.57
N ARG A 95 20.61 3.08 -3.57
CA ARG A 95 21.19 3.61 -4.82
C ARG A 95 22.26 2.64 -5.32
N GLN A 96 22.31 2.38 -6.63
CA GLN A 96 23.34 1.51 -7.17
C GLN A 96 24.71 2.19 -7.13
N PRO A 97 25.82 1.43 -6.95
CA PRO A 97 27.17 1.98 -6.86
C PRO A 97 27.65 2.76 -8.10
N ASP A 98 26.99 2.59 -9.24
CA ASP A 98 27.39 3.23 -10.51
C ASP A 98 26.91 4.70 -10.63
N ASP A 99 26.11 5.18 -9.68
CA ASP A 99 25.75 6.58 -9.58
C ASP A 99 26.89 7.37 -8.90
N GLU A 100 27.49 8.33 -9.61
CA GLU A 100 28.71 9.10 -9.24
C GLU A 100 28.65 9.84 -7.90
N ILE A 101 27.51 9.84 -7.20
CA ILE A 101 27.38 10.46 -5.88
C ILE A 101 27.65 9.40 -4.81
N HIS A 102 28.93 9.13 -4.61
CA HIS A 102 29.39 8.53 -3.37
C HIS A 102 29.44 9.63 -2.31
N GLU A 103 28.73 9.46 -1.19
CA GLU A 103 29.24 10.09 0.04
C GLU A 103 30.68 9.57 0.21
N GLY A 104 31.62 10.47 0.51
CA GLY A 104 33.06 10.31 0.27
C GLY A 104 33.79 9.16 0.98
N ASP A 105 33.08 8.13 1.45
CA ASP A 105 33.57 6.95 2.14
C ASP A 105 33.06 5.60 1.56
N GLY A 106 32.33 5.60 0.43
CA GLY A 106 31.86 4.37 -0.22
C GLY A 106 30.68 3.69 0.47
N ARG A 107 29.96 4.40 1.35
CA ARG A 107 28.76 3.86 2.01
C ARG A 107 27.55 3.87 1.06
N PRO A 108 26.72 2.80 1.09
CA PRO A 108 25.49 2.76 0.30
C PRO A 108 24.54 3.87 0.76
N VAL A 109 24.16 4.74 -0.18
CA VAL A 109 23.17 5.79 0.05
C VAL A 109 21.77 5.21 -0.16
N MET A 110 20.89 5.41 0.80
CA MET A 110 19.48 5.07 0.68
C MET A 110 18.72 6.25 0.12
N THR A 111 17.93 6.02 -0.92
CA THR A 111 17.00 7.01 -1.47
C THR A 111 15.59 6.69 -1.00
N THR A 112 14.76 7.70 -0.82
CA THR A 112 13.31 7.54 -0.73
C THR A 112 12.66 8.48 -1.71
N GLY A 113 12.13 7.93 -2.80
CA GLY A 113 11.26 8.64 -3.73
C GLY A 113 9.85 8.68 -3.18
N PHE A 114 9.18 9.81 -3.30
CA PHE A 114 7.81 10.02 -2.87
C PHE A 114 7.00 10.53 -4.05
N LEU A 115 5.85 9.91 -4.27
CA LEU A 115 4.86 10.34 -5.25
C LEU A 115 3.54 10.56 -4.53
N CYS A 116 2.82 11.65 -4.79
CA CYS A 116 1.53 11.91 -4.17
C CYS A 116 0.52 12.51 -5.16
N VAL A 117 -0.73 12.10 -5.00
CA VAL A 117 -1.85 12.49 -5.88
C VAL A 117 -3.01 13.00 -5.01
N PRO A 118 -3.74 14.06 -5.41
CA PRO A 118 -4.97 14.46 -4.72
C PRO A 118 -5.97 13.33 -4.66
N PHE A 119 -6.50 13.03 -3.48
CA PHE A 119 -7.47 11.95 -3.32
C PHE A 119 -8.77 12.25 -4.09
N ALA A 120 -9.12 13.53 -4.28
CA ALA A 120 -10.21 13.93 -5.17
C ALA A 120 -10.06 13.38 -6.60
N SER A 121 -8.84 13.41 -7.16
CA SER A 121 -8.56 12.84 -8.49
C SER A 121 -8.75 11.32 -8.50
N LEU A 122 -8.34 10.65 -7.43
CA LEU A 122 -8.49 9.20 -7.27
C LEU A 122 -9.95 8.77 -7.04
N ARG A 123 -10.77 9.62 -6.43
CA ARG A 123 -12.23 9.40 -6.36
C ARG A 123 -12.87 9.47 -7.74
N ALA A 124 -12.39 10.33 -8.63
CA ALA A 124 -12.90 10.41 -9.99
C ALA A 124 -12.44 9.20 -10.83
N ALA A 125 -11.17 8.80 -10.69
CA ALA A 125 -10.58 7.69 -11.41
C ALA A 125 -9.68 6.84 -10.49
N PRO A 126 -10.23 5.77 -9.88
CA PRO A 126 -9.45 4.87 -9.03
C PRO A 126 -8.27 4.21 -9.75
N VAL A 127 -7.13 4.12 -9.07
CA VAL A 127 -5.89 3.50 -9.59
C VAL A 127 -5.39 2.41 -8.65
N SER A 128 -4.57 1.50 -9.18
CA SER A 128 -3.90 0.46 -8.40
C SER A 128 -2.67 1.02 -7.66
N TYR A 129 -2.36 0.45 -6.50
CA TYR A 129 -1.11 0.68 -5.77
C TYR A 129 0.09 0.22 -6.59
N THR A 130 -0.03 -0.90 -7.32
CA THR A 130 1.02 -1.33 -8.25
C THR A 130 1.20 -0.32 -9.37
N GLY A 131 0.13 0.23 -9.94
CA GLY A 131 0.21 1.29 -10.95
C GLY A 131 0.90 2.55 -10.44
N LEU A 132 0.60 2.97 -9.20
CA LEU A 132 1.29 4.10 -8.55
C LEU A 132 2.77 3.79 -8.29
N TYR A 133 3.10 2.54 -7.95
CA TYR A 133 4.47 2.08 -7.76
C TYR A 133 5.25 2.10 -9.07
N ASP A 134 4.68 1.58 -10.14
CA ASP A 134 5.31 1.63 -11.47
C ASP A 134 5.45 3.06 -11.99
N ALA A 135 4.52 3.96 -11.66
CA ALA A 135 4.66 5.39 -11.96
C ALA A 135 5.78 6.04 -11.14
N ALA A 136 5.91 5.71 -9.86
CA ALA A 136 6.98 6.21 -9.00
C ALA A 136 8.37 5.71 -9.45
N LEU A 137 8.48 4.47 -9.95
CA LEU A 137 9.73 3.93 -10.48
C LEU A 137 10.13 4.53 -11.84
N ARG A 138 9.15 4.95 -12.64
CA ARG A 138 9.38 5.59 -13.96
C ARG A 138 9.65 7.09 -13.87
N LEU A 139 9.34 7.72 -12.73
CA LEU A 139 9.61 9.12 -12.51
C LEU A 139 11.12 9.35 -12.52
N ASP A 140 11.58 10.25 -13.37
CA ASP A 140 12.95 10.77 -13.37
C ASP A 140 12.96 12.19 -12.76
N PRO A 141 13.34 12.35 -11.48
CA PRO A 141 13.44 13.64 -10.81
C PRO A 141 14.38 14.62 -11.50
N ASP A 142 15.41 14.13 -12.20
CA ASP A 142 16.43 14.98 -12.81
C ASP A 142 15.92 15.70 -14.07
N SER A 143 14.92 15.12 -14.72
CA SER A 143 14.21 15.70 -15.86
C SER A 143 13.23 16.83 -15.48
N HIS A 144 13.07 17.14 -14.19
CA HIS A 144 12.14 18.16 -13.70
C HIS A 144 12.84 19.24 -12.87
N PRO A 145 12.54 20.53 -13.10
CA PRO A 145 13.04 21.61 -12.26
C PRO A 145 12.51 21.47 -10.82
N ASP A 146 13.35 21.78 -9.84
CA ASP A 146 12.90 21.87 -8.45
C ASP A 146 11.86 22.99 -8.29
N ASP A 147 10.92 22.79 -7.36
CA ASP A 147 9.81 23.70 -7.07
C ASP A 147 8.85 23.97 -8.26
N ALA A 148 8.94 23.17 -9.33
CA ALA A 148 8.02 23.22 -10.47
C ALA A 148 6.58 22.83 -10.10
N GLU A 149 5.61 23.18 -10.94
CA GLU A 149 4.22 22.74 -10.76
C GLU A 149 4.09 21.19 -10.73
N PRO A 150 2.99 20.65 -10.14
CA PRO A 150 2.71 19.23 -10.21
C PRO A 150 2.78 18.68 -11.63
N ILE A 151 3.35 17.49 -11.77
CA ILE A 151 3.52 16.82 -13.06
C ILE A 151 2.31 15.94 -13.38
N GLU A 152 2.10 15.64 -14.64
CA GLU A 152 1.12 14.62 -15.06
C GLU A 152 1.79 13.25 -15.13
N ILE A 153 1.20 12.24 -14.49
CA ILE A 153 1.66 10.85 -14.53
C ILE A 153 0.59 9.95 -15.14
N ASP A 154 1.03 8.93 -15.88
CA ASP A 154 0.14 7.89 -16.40
C ASP A 154 0.20 6.64 -15.49
N VAL A 155 -0.94 6.33 -14.88
CA VAL A 155 -1.11 5.28 -13.86
C VAL A 155 -2.11 4.25 -14.34
N ALA A 156 -1.86 2.97 -14.10
CA ALA A 156 -2.84 1.92 -14.38
C ALA A 156 -4.13 2.12 -13.56
N ALA A 157 -5.28 2.08 -14.22
CA ALA A 157 -6.57 2.11 -13.54
C ALA A 157 -6.72 0.90 -12.62
N PHE A 158 -7.43 1.08 -11.50
CA PHE A 158 -7.82 -0.03 -10.65
C PHE A 158 -8.86 -0.89 -11.36
N ARG A 159 -8.64 -2.21 -11.40
CA ARG A 159 -9.58 -3.18 -11.97
C ARG A 159 -10.01 -4.14 -10.86
N PRO A 160 -11.31 -4.22 -10.52
CA PRO A 160 -11.80 -5.16 -9.52
C PRO A 160 -11.43 -6.62 -9.79
N ASP A 161 -11.34 -7.03 -11.07
CA ASP A 161 -10.91 -8.38 -11.48
C ASP A 161 -9.50 -8.75 -11.01
N ASP A 162 -8.60 -7.76 -10.93
CA ASP A 162 -7.21 -7.98 -10.55
C ASP A 162 -7.10 -8.43 -9.08
N VAL A 163 -8.11 -8.14 -8.26
CA VAL A 163 -8.17 -8.58 -6.85
C VAL A 163 -8.25 -10.10 -6.77
N GLN A 164 -9.16 -10.72 -7.53
CA GLN A 164 -9.32 -12.17 -7.54
C GLN A 164 -8.09 -12.87 -8.10
N ILE A 165 -7.54 -12.33 -9.20
CA ILE A 165 -6.33 -12.85 -9.85
C ILE A 165 -5.15 -12.78 -8.87
N ALA A 166 -4.95 -11.63 -8.21
CA ALA A 166 -3.88 -11.46 -7.24
C ALA A 166 -3.97 -12.44 -6.07
N LEU A 167 -5.15 -12.62 -5.47
CA LEU A 167 -5.30 -13.57 -4.37
C LEU A 167 -5.03 -15.01 -4.81
N ALA A 168 -5.48 -15.40 -6.00
CA ALA A 168 -5.25 -16.74 -6.55
C ALA A 168 -3.75 -17.01 -6.79
N GLU A 169 -3.05 -16.09 -7.44
CA GLU A 169 -1.60 -16.21 -7.71
C GLU A 169 -0.76 -16.20 -6.43
N LEU A 170 -1.18 -15.44 -5.43
CA LEU A 170 -0.53 -15.38 -4.12
C LEU A 170 -0.86 -16.59 -3.22
N GLY A 171 -1.77 -17.49 -3.65
CA GLY A 171 -2.21 -18.63 -2.86
C GLY A 171 -2.96 -18.24 -1.58
N VAL A 172 -3.66 -17.10 -1.59
CA VAL A 172 -4.45 -16.59 -0.46
C VAL A 172 -5.92 -16.82 -0.71
N ASP A 173 -6.57 -17.62 0.14
CA ASP A 173 -8.02 -17.85 0.01
C ASP A 173 -8.83 -16.61 0.39
N VAL A 174 -10.01 -16.48 -0.23
CA VAL A 174 -10.92 -15.34 -0.05
C VAL A 174 -11.31 -15.12 1.41
N ARG A 175 -11.53 -16.18 2.20
CA ARG A 175 -11.88 -16.03 3.63
C ARG A 175 -10.69 -15.49 4.42
N THR A 176 -9.46 -15.87 4.08
CA THR A 176 -8.27 -15.27 4.69
C THR A 176 -8.15 -13.79 4.33
N ALA A 177 -8.37 -13.41 3.08
CA ALA A 177 -8.38 -12.00 2.68
C ALA A 177 -9.47 -11.19 3.41
N ALA A 178 -10.71 -11.72 3.46
CA ALA A 178 -11.82 -11.09 4.17
C ALA A 178 -11.55 -10.96 5.67
N ALA A 179 -10.95 -11.98 6.30
CA ALA A 179 -10.57 -11.93 7.71
C ALA A 179 -9.52 -10.84 7.96
N THR A 180 -8.50 -10.72 7.11
CA THR A 180 -7.48 -9.65 7.20
C THR A 180 -8.09 -8.26 7.04
N ALA A 181 -8.98 -8.06 6.05
CA ALA A 181 -9.68 -6.80 5.84
C ALA A 181 -10.55 -6.42 7.07
N ALA A 182 -11.29 -7.39 7.62
CA ALA A 182 -12.04 -7.21 8.85
C ALA A 182 -11.14 -6.85 10.05
N ALA A 183 -10.00 -7.53 10.20
CA ALA A 183 -9.05 -7.24 11.27
C ALA A 183 -8.50 -5.81 11.18
N LEU A 184 -8.25 -5.34 9.97
CA LEU A 184 -7.72 -4.00 9.68
C LEU A 184 -8.63 -2.87 10.18
N LEU A 185 -9.95 -3.11 10.23
CA LEU A 185 -10.93 -2.17 10.78
C LEU A 185 -10.76 -1.98 12.30
N ALA A 186 -10.30 -3.00 13.02
CA ALA A 186 -10.12 -2.95 14.48
C ALA A 186 -8.67 -2.64 14.88
N HIS A 187 -7.71 -3.32 14.27
CA HIS A 187 -6.31 -3.31 14.70
C HIS A 187 -5.36 -3.07 13.52
N PRO A 188 -4.17 -2.48 13.76
CA PRO A 188 -3.05 -2.65 12.86
C PRO A 188 -2.75 -4.14 12.66
N VAL A 189 -2.51 -4.57 11.43
CA VAL A 189 -2.20 -5.95 11.03
C VAL A 189 -0.76 -6.03 10.54
N ARG A 190 -0.04 -7.04 11.03
CA ARG A 190 1.31 -7.41 10.61
C ARG A 190 1.31 -8.83 10.05
N VAL A 191 1.59 -8.96 8.77
CA VAL A 191 1.65 -10.23 8.05
C VAL A 191 3.08 -10.77 8.06
N TYR A 192 3.27 -12.02 8.47
CA TYR A 192 4.58 -12.64 8.55
C TYR A 192 4.62 -14.02 7.89
N GLY A 193 5.81 -14.46 7.49
CA GLY A 193 6.00 -15.76 6.85
C GLY A 193 5.46 -15.83 5.42
N ALA A 194 5.32 -14.67 4.75
CA ALA A 194 5.01 -14.63 3.33
C ALA A 194 6.19 -15.19 2.51
N PRO A 195 5.94 -15.75 1.32
CA PRO A 195 7.01 -16.27 0.46
C PRO A 195 8.13 -15.26 0.26
N ALA A 196 9.37 -15.72 0.41
CA ALA A 196 10.54 -14.97 0.01
C ALA A 196 10.71 -15.06 -1.53
N GLY A 197 11.47 -14.12 -2.07
CA GLY A 197 11.75 -14.03 -3.50
C GLY A 197 12.67 -12.84 -3.75
N GLU A 198 12.97 -12.61 -5.03
CA GLU A 198 13.77 -11.47 -5.46
C GLU A 198 13.17 -10.16 -4.93
N PRO A 199 13.99 -9.18 -4.50
CA PRO A 199 13.49 -8.01 -3.78
C PRO A 199 12.39 -7.22 -4.51
N TRP A 200 12.53 -7.05 -5.82
CA TRP A 200 11.56 -6.34 -6.65
C TRP A 200 10.26 -7.12 -6.82
N GLU A 201 10.35 -8.42 -7.15
CA GLU A 201 9.18 -9.30 -7.29
C GLU A 201 8.42 -9.44 -5.97
N ARG A 202 9.15 -9.59 -4.86
CA ARG A 202 8.59 -9.63 -3.52
C ARG A 202 7.80 -8.36 -3.22
N THR A 203 8.35 -7.19 -3.52
CA THR A 203 7.71 -5.90 -3.26
C THR A 203 6.46 -5.72 -4.10
N ALA A 204 6.50 -6.11 -5.37
CA ALA A 204 5.32 -6.14 -6.24
C ALA A 204 4.24 -7.07 -5.69
N ASN A 205 4.58 -8.31 -5.31
CA ASN A 205 3.65 -9.28 -4.73
C ASN A 205 3.05 -8.79 -3.40
N GLN A 206 3.86 -8.16 -2.56
CA GLN A 206 3.40 -7.54 -1.32
C GLN A 206 2.43 -6.38 -1.61
N LEU A 207 2.72 -5.49 -2.56
CA LEU A 207 1.79 -4.43 -2.96
C LEU A 207 0.45 -4.98 -3.48
N ARG A 208 0.48 -6.01 -4.32
CA ARG A 208 -0.72 -6.71 -4.81
C ARG A 208 -1.55 -7.28 -3.67
N TYR A 209 -0.90 -7.86 -2.66
CA TYR A 209 -1.60 -8.29 -1.44
C TYR A 209 -2.23 -7.11 -0.70
N LEU A 210 -1.48 -6.03 -0.45
CA LEU A 210 -1.98 -4.84 0.25
C LEU A 210 -3.19 -4.22 -0.48
N GLU A 211 -3.13 -4.16 -1.81
CA GLU A 211 -4.22 -3.70 -2.66
C GLU A 211 -5.44 -4.62 -2.59
N ALA A 212 -5.24 -5.94 -2.67
CA ALA A 212 -6.32 -6.90 -2.58
C ALA A 212 -7.07 -6.77 -1.24
N ILE A 213 -6.35 -6.65 -0.13
CA ILE A 213 -6.95 -6.42 1.19
C ILE A 213 -7.67 -5.07 1.27
N ALA A 214 -7.03 -3.99 0.79
CA ALA A 214 -7.65 -2.67 0.75
C ALA A 214 -8.90 -2.63 -0.15
N SER A 215 -8.98 -3.54 -1.13
CA SER A 215 -10.12 -3.67 -2.04
C SER A 215 -11.34 -4.35 -1.44
N LEU A 216 -11.15 -5.00 -0.30
CA LEU A 216 -12.23 -5.49 0.54
C LEU A 216 -12.62 -4.47 1.61
N LEU A 217 -12.28 -3.20 1.42
CA LEU A 217 -12.78 -2.05 2.21
C LEU A 217 -13.47 -1.05 1.27
N PRO A 218 -14.48 -0.30 1.76
CA PRO A 218 -14.98 0.90 1.09
C PRO A 218 -13.84 1.81 0.59
N TYR A 219 -13.89 2.23 -0.67
CA TYR A 219 -12.79 2.96 -1.31
C TYR A 219 -12.35 4.20 -0.54
N GLY A 220 -13.31 4.95 0.01
CA GLY A 220 -13.06 6.13 0.81
C GLY A 220 -12.29 5.87 2.11
N GLN A 221 -12.28 4.64 2.64
CA GLN A 221 -11.42 4.27 3.77
C GLN A 221 -9.95 4.12 3.37
N ARG A 222 -9.65 3.93 2.08
CA ARG A 222 -8.27 3.90 1.57
C ARG A 222 -7.60 5.28 1.66
N ALA A 223 -8.38 6.37 1.69
CA ALA A 223 -7.89 7.75 1.79
C ALA A 223 -6.98 8.02 3.00
N ARG A 224 -7.13 7.21 4.06
CA ARG A 224 -6.35 7.33 5.31
C ARG A 224 -5.71 6.01 5.74
N LEU A 225 -5.68 5.02 4.84
CA LEU A 225 -5.00 3.76 5.09
C LEU A 225 -3.51 3.96 4.86
N VAL A 226 -2.70 3.58 5.86
CA VAL A 226 -1.25 3.48 5.70
C VAL A 226 -0.90 2.00 5.61
N ALA A 227 -0.30 1.60 4.50
CA ALA A 227 0.08 0.23 4.23
C ALA A 227 1.52 0.14 3.72
N SER A 228 2.29 -0.87 4.13
CA SER A 228 3.70 -0.98 3.76
C SER A 228 4.11 -2.40 3.38
N THR A 229 4.92 -2.56 2.34
CA THR A 229 5.45 -3.86 1.94
C THR A 229 6.44 -4.43 2.95
N TRP A 230 6.96 -3.58 3.84
CA TRP A 230 7.68 -4.02 5.02
C TRP A 230 7.55 -2.99 6.14
N CYS A 231 7.61 -3.45 7.38
CA CYS A 231 7.66 -2.61 8.57
C CYS A 231 8.58 -3.27 9.61
N GLY A 232 9.66 -2.56 9.97
CA GLY A 232 10.60 -2.93 11.01
C GLY A 232 10.01 -2.81 12.41
N GLN A 233 10.76 -3.25 13.42
CA GLN A 233 10.33 -3.17 14.82
C GLN A 233 10.18 -1.72 15.32
N ASP A 234 10.96 -0.82 14.74
CA ASP A 234 10.99 0.63 14.96
C ASP A 234 10.07 1.40 14.00
N GLY A 235 9.28 0.68 13.20
CA GLY A 235 8.38 1.29 12.23
C GLY A 235 7.23 2.08 12.87
N SER A 236 6.73 3.07 12.14
CA SER A 236 5.64 3.94 12.60
C SER A 236 4.41 3.13 13.04
N ASN A 237 3.89 3.43 14.24
CA ASN A 237 2.65 2.87 14.76
C ASN A 237 1.41 3.22 13.91
N ARG A 238 1.56 4.15 12.95
CA ARG A 238 0.50 4.53 12.01
C ARG A 238 0.34 3.56 10.86
N VAL A 239 1.34 2.72 10.58
CA VAL A 239 1.23 1.70 9.52
C VAL A 239 0.21 0.66 9.97
N ARG A 240 -0.97 0.65 9.34
CA ARG A 240 -2.11 -0.19 9.71
C ARG A 240 -2.06 -1.57 9.06
N LEU A 241 -1.43 -1.72 7.91
CA LEU A 241 -1.23 -3.02 7.28
C LEU A 241 0.21 -3.11 6.80
N ALA A 242 0.97 -4.10 7.23
CA ALA A 242 2.30 -4.30 6.66
C ALA A 242 2.77 -5.74 6.77
N PHE A 243 3.75 -6.09 5.95
CA PHE A 243 4.57 -7.26 6.23
C PHE A 243 5.64 -6.92 7.26
N GLY A 244 6.16 -7.94 7.95
CA GLY A 244 7.28 -7.75 8.87
C GLY A 244 7.78 -9.07 9.45
N SER A 245 8.79 -8.97 10.31
CA SER A 245 9.29 -10.13 11.05
C SER A 245 8.37 -10.49 12.21
N THR A 246 8.36 -11.77 12.59
CA THR A 246 7.63 -12.28 13.76
C THR A 246 8.10 -11.67 15.08
N ALA A 247 9.34 -11.18 15.13
CA ALA A 247 10.01 -10.71 16.34
C ALA A 247 9.54 -9.32 16.84
N GLY A 248 8.66 -8.62 16.11
CA GLY A 248 8.30 -7.23 16.42
C GLY A 248 6.94 -7.01 17.07
N VAL A 249 6.19 -8.05 17.42
CA VAL A 249 4.86 -7.88 18.03
C VAL A 249 5.05 -7.69 19.54
N GLY A 250 5.66 -6.55 19.89
CA GLY A 250 5.68 -6.03 21.25
C GLY A 250 4.28 -5.57 21.63
N ALA A 251 3.79 -6.13 22.74
CA ALA A 251 2.55 -5.84 23.47
C ALA A 251 1.97 -4.42 23.26
N THR A 252 0.82 -4.32 22.58
CA THR A 252 -0.49 -4.01 23.20
C THR A 252 -1.59 -3.74 22.16
N ASP A 253 -1.28 -3.28 20.94
CA ASP A 253 -2.33 -2.72 20.06
C ASP A 253 -2.44 -3.31 18.63
N GLY A 254 -1.57 -4.26 18.23
CA GLY A 254 -1.52 -4.81 16.86
C GLY A 254 -1.73 -6.32 16.76
N MET A 255 -2.21 -6.79 15.60
CA MET A 255 -2.45 -8.21 15.31
C MET A 255 -1.36 -8.79 14.40
N ALA A 256 -0.71 -9.84 14.86
CA ALA A 256 0.22 -10.64 14.07
C ALA A 256 -0.50 -11.78 13.34
N VAL A 257 -0.38 -11.83 12.03
CA VAL A 257 -1.09 -12.78 11.16
C VAL A 257 -0.08 -13.59 10.34
N PRO A 258 -0.01 -14.92 10.53
CA PRO A 258 0.75 -15.77 9.63
C PRO A 258 0.15 -15.75 8.22
N TRP A 259 1.01 -15.69 7.21
CA TRP A 259 0.62 -15.74 5.81
C TRP A 259 -0.30 -16.92 5.52
N GLY A 260 -1.41 -16.65 4.80
CA GLY A 260 -2.39 -17.67 4.41
C GLY A 260 -3.14 -18.34 5.57
N ARG A 261 -3.12 -17.78 6.80
CA ARG A 261 -3.71 -18.41 7.99
C ARG A 261 -4.69 -17.50 8.72
N ARG A 262 -5.99 -17.74 8.51
CA ARG A 262 -7.07 -16.98 9.15
C ARG A 262 -7.41 -17.36 10.59
N ASP A 263 -7.07 -18.55 11.07
CA ASP A 263 -7.56 -19.05 12.38
C ASP A 263 -7.17 -18.15 13.56
N ARG A 264 -6.01 -17.50 13.47
CA ARG A 264 -5.54 -16.55 14.48
C ARG A 264 -6.32 -15.23 14.44
N ILE A 265 -6.69 -14.80 13.23
CA ILE A 265 -7.52 -13.61 13.00
C ILE A 265 -8.92 -13.85 13.58
N LEU A 266 -9.58 -14.95 13.18
CA LEU A 266 -10.96 -15.22 13.58
C LEU A 266 -11.13 -15.33 15.11
N ARG A 267 -10.11 -15.86 15.80
CA ARG A 267 -10.11 -15.94 17.27
C ARG A 267 -10.12 -14.58 17.96
N THR A 268 -9.64 -13.52 17.30
CA THR A 268 -9.48 -12.18 17.87
C THR A 268 -10.51 -11.18 17.37
N LEU A 269 -11.17 -11.43 16.22
CA LEU A 269 -12.23 -10.55 15.71
C LEU A 269 -13.42 -10.44 16.68
N ARG A 270 -13.86 -9.21 16.97
CA ARG A 270 -15.00 -8.89 17.82
C ARG A 270 -15.81 -7.73 17.20
N GLY A 271 -17.03 -7.54 17.68
CA GLY A 271 -17.90 -6.42 17.29
C GLY A 271 -18.07 -6.29 15.78
N ASP A 272 -18.07 -5.05 15.30
CA ASP A 272 -18.28 -4.70 13.89
C ASP A 272 -17.27 -5.34 12.95
N ALA A 273 -16.01 -5.52 13.38
CA ALA A 273 -15.02 -6.22 12.56
C ALA A 273 -15.43 -7.69 12.29
N ARG A 274 -15.96 -8.38 13.31
CA ARG A 274 -16.47 -9.74 13.14
C ARG A 274 -17.73 -9.76 12.27
N THR A 275 -18.64 -8.79 12.48
CA THR A 275 -19.84 -8.63 11.64
C THR A 275 -19.45 -8.42 10.18
N TYR A 276 -18.50 -7.52 9.91
CA TYR A 276 -17.99 -7.23 8.58
C TYR A 276 -17.44 -8.47 7.88
N TYR A 277 -16.63 -9.27 8.58
CA TYR A 277 -16.14 -10.57 8.05
C TYR A 277 -17.29 -11.48 7.63
N HIS A 278 -18.30 -11.66 8.48
CA HIS A 278 -19.44 -12.53 8.18
C HIS A 278 -20.27 -12.01 6.99
N LEU A 279 -20.45 -10.69 6.86
CA LEU A 279 -21.16 -10.11 5.72
C LEU A 279 -20.39 -10.28 4.41
N LEU A 280 -19.05 -10.07 4.40
CA LEU A 280 -18.22 -10.33 3.23
C LEU A 280 -18.29 -11.79 2.78
N VAL A 281 -18.10 -12.72 3.72
CA VAL A 281 -18.15 -14.15 3.40
C VAL A 281 -19.55 -14.58 2.97
N GLY A 282 -20.61 -14.06 3.62
CA GLY A 282 -21.99 -14.35 3.26
C GLY A 282 -22.37 -13.88 1.86
N LEU A 283 -21.90 -12.70 1.43
CA LEU A 283 -22.07 -12.22 0.05
C LEU A 283 -21.49 -13.22 -0.97
N ILE A 284 -20.29 -13.72 -0.70
CA ILE A 284 -19.56 -14.57 -1.64
C ILE A 284 -20.09 -16.01 -1.63
N GLU A 285 -20.33 -16.58 -0.45
CA GLU A 285 -20.62 -18.01 -0.32
C GLU A 285 -22.11 -18.33 -0.34
N GLU A 286 -22.93 -17.53 0.36
CA GLU A 286 -24.37 -17.78 0.48
C GLU A 286 -25.15 -17.13 -0.66
N ARG A 287 -24.61 -16.04 -1.22
CA ARG A 287 -25.27 -15.27 -2.29
C ARG A 287 -24.56 -15.35 -3.63
N HIS A 288 -23.46 -16.09 -3.70
CA HIS A 288 -22.72 -16.37 -4.93
C HIS A 288 -22.21 -15.12 -5.65
N TRP A 289 -21.96 -14.02 -4.92
CA TRP A 289 -21.27 -12.87 -5.50
C TRP A 289 -19.82 -13.25 -5.80
N THR A 290 -19.31 -12.78 -6.94
CA THR A 290 -17.89 -12.90 -7.22
C THR A 290 -17.10 -11.89 -6.36
N LEU A 291 -15.80 -12.12 -6.22
CA LEU A 291 -14.94 -11.14 -5.54
C LEU A 291 -14.88 -9.83 -6.33
N THR A 292 -14.94 -9.91 -7.66
CA THR A 292 -15.09 -8.76 -8.56
C THR A 292 -16.32 -7.94 -8.22
N ASP A 293 -17.49 -8.57 -8.03
CA ASP A 293 -18.74 -7.86 -7.71
C ASP A 293 -18.60 -7.07 -6.40
N VAL A 294 -18.09 -7.74 -5.36
CA VAL A 294 -17.86 -7.12 -4.05
C VAL A 294 -16.87 -5.96 -4.16
N ALA A 295 -15.73 -6.18 -4.81
CA ALA A 295 -14.70 -5.15 -4.98
C ALA A 295 -15.21 -3.96 -5.82
N THR A 296 -16.06 -4.20 -6.82
CA THR A 296 -16.71 -3.17 -7.64
C THR A 296 -17.63 -2.31 -6.79
N CYS A 297 -18.55 -2.92 -6.03
CA CYS A 297 -19.46 -2.16 -5.17
C CYS A 297 -18.72 -1.36 -4.09
N LEU A 298 -17.66 -1.93 -3.50
CA LEU A 298 -16.84 -1.22 -2.51
C LEU A 298 -16.01 -0.09 -3.14
N ALA A 299 -15.61 -0.22 -4.41
CA ALA A 299 -14.91 0.83 -5.15
C ALA A 299 -15.78 2.10 -5.36
N ASP A 300 -17.10 1.95 -5.38
CA ASP A 300 -18.04 3.08 -5.54
C ASP A 300 -18.31 3.85 -4.25
N LEU A 301 -17.93 3.30 -3.10
CA LEU A 301 -18.05 3.97 -1.79
C LEU A 301 -16.88 4.93 -1.55
N ARG A 302 -16.90 6.07 -2.23
CA ARG A 302 -15.74 6.97 -2.41
C ARG A 302 -15.56 8.05 -1.34
N ASP A 303 -16.46 8.16 -0.38
CA ASP A 303 -16.40 9.24 0.62
C ASP A 303 -15.28 9.01 1.65
N PRO A 304 -14.32 9.94 1.81
CA PRO A 304 -13.19 9.75 2.71
C PRO A 304 -13.63 9.43 4.14
N ARG A 305 -13.17 8.30 4.67
CA ARG A 305 -13.48 7.82 6.02
C ARG A 305 -12.23 7.30 6.72
N PRO A 306 -12.15 7.34 8.06
CA PRO A 306 -11.11 6.60 8.77
C PRO A 306 -11.25 5.10 8.51
N VAL A 307 -10.13 4.40 8.34
CA VAL A 307 -10.12 2.93 8.24
C VAL A 307 -10.70 2.25 9.49
N THR A 308 -10.66 2.92 10.65
CA THR A 308 -11.21 2.42 11.91
C THR A 308 -12.73 2.60 12.05
N ASP A 309 -13.41 3.19 11.07
CA ASP A 309 -14.86 3.34 11.05
C ASP A 309 -15.52 2.02 10.60
N ALA A 310 -15.48 1.02 11.49
CA ALA A 310 -15.99 -0.32 11.22
C ALA A 310 -17.52 -0.33 11.02
N GLY A 311 -18.25 0.52 11.75
CA GLY A 311 -19.70 0.66 11.61
C GLY A 311 -20.10 1.11 10.21
N TYR A 312 -19.41 2.10 9.63
CA TYR A 312 -19.64 2.50 8.24
C TYR A 312 -19.44 1.34 7.25
N ALA A 313 -18.38 0.55 7.45
CA ALA A 313 -18.09 -0.60 6.58
C ALA A 313 -19.16 -1.69 6.70
N VAL A 314 -19.65 -1.98 7.91
CA VAL A 314 -20.78 -2.90 8.16
C VAL A 314 -22.05 -2.38 7.48
N ASP A 315 -22.39 -1.10 7.68
CA ASP A 315 -23.58 -0.48 7.08
C ASP A 315 -23.53 -0.46 5.55
N ALA A 316 -22.33 -0.34 4.97
CA ALA A 316 -22.11 -0.44 3.54
C ALA A 316 -22.46 -1.84 3.03
N LEU A 317 -21.87 -2.91 3.59
CA LEU A 317 -22.17 -4.27 3.15
C LEU A 317 -23.62 -4.67 3.43
N ALA A 318 -24.17 -4.28 4.58
CA ALA A 318 -25.57 -4.54 4.92
C ALA A 318 -26.55 -3.85 3.94
N ARG A 319 -26.16 -2.74 3.32
CA ARG A 319 -26.92 -2.11 2.23
C ARG A 319 -26.81 -2.91 0.94
N LEU A 320 -25.62 -3.35 0.54
CA LEU A 320 -25.44 -4.21 -0.66
C LEU A 320 -26.26 -5.50 -0.56
N ILE A 321 -26.27 -6.12 0.63
CA ILE A 321 -27.09 -7.28 0.95
C ILE A 321 -28.60 -7.00 0.79
N ARG A 322 -29.08 -5.78 1.02
CA ARG A 322 -30.51 -5.49 0.83
C ARG A 322 -30.90 -5.21 -0.61
N LEU A 323 -29.96 -4.72 -1.42
CA LEU A 323 -30.24 -4.31 -2.80
C LEU A 323 -30.19 -5.47 -3.79
N GLY A 324 -29.48 -6.56 -3.46
CA GLY A 324 -29.23 -7.64 -4.43
C GLY A 324 -28.21 -7.19 -5.49
N PRO A 325 -27.75 -8.11 -6.36
CA PRO A 325 -26.92 -7.75 -7.51
C PRO A 325 -27.69 -6.86 -8.50
#